data_AF-A0A925QCQ6-F1
#
_entry.id   AF-A0A925QCQ6-F1
#
_cell.length_a   1.000
_cell.length_b   1.000
_cell.length_c   1.000
_cell.angle_alpha   90.00
_cell.angle_beta   90.00
_cell.angle_gamma   90.00
#
_symmetry.space_group_name_H-M   'P 1'
#
loop_
_entity.id
_entity.type
_entity.pdbx_description
1 polymer ?
#
loop_
_entity_poly.entity_id
_entity_poly.type
_entity_poly.pdbx_seq_one_letter_code
_entity_poly.pdbx_strand_id
1 'polypeptide(L)'
;MLPKWTVMVHLAGDNNLSAECVYALTEMRRIGSNKDVAVIANLNTSVHSATSLFITKGNTPGETNEKLVKSRDLRLEREAVALARSANRRAGNTGEGDGGPVRKSYFDSIFDFFQECVTNYPAQHYMVVLSGHGAGVIGNFLPEEEGDRIDSLTIISMAQLVAKVAGAIRTQNGLSEKVQAIDILGLDNCLMSMTEVAYIVNNSAKVMIGAEGFEPMAGWPYARVLDAVRDLARDTANGGTLAQVKDLSKRIVCDYVNHYRDYQAAGVSVDLSACDLSQSEELMWAVNSLAQVLLEYLPDHELDNGHGKTAELRNALVLAHWEAQPYKNEQYTDLYDFCERLKFYCGLYDVRRACQNVMNVISGSEYEEEAMEADNAFSALVGVKGQTKDNPISNFQKMPGFILKSCYSGLTVQYSFGVSIYFPWAEEPAALGEYQNVYFAENSRWIEFLRAYFKATKRNVRPGRNMLAGRPDLLRSFDEEVTGELFNVASNSGPVFPSNRNGSVNKNGSVNKNGSVNKDLGNFIGSMRNPPIEFDECVCEVDPSSNGGTQDKAAKQKGKDARITASSGKAKSVATRKSVKRARSSR
;
A
#
# COMPACT_ATOMS: atom_id res chain seq x y z
N MET A 1 22.62 -16.26 -23.97
CA MET A 1 22.55 -15.78 -22.57
C MET A 1 21.13 -15.32 -22.33
N LEU A 2 20.55 -15.61 -21.16
CA LEU A 2 19.23 -15.11 -20.79
C LEU A 2 19.26 -13.57 -20.76
N PRO A 3 18.15 -12.88 -21.10
CA PRO A 3 17.93 -11.49 -20.71
C PRO A 3 18.27 -11.28 -19.23
N LYS A 4 18.70 -10.06 -18.89
CA LYS A 4 19.04 -9.70 -17.51
C LYS A 4 17.78 -9.57 -16.66
N TRP A 5 16.74 -8.95 -17.22
CA TRP A 5 15.47 -8.72 -16.53
C TRP A 5 14.26 -9.17 -17.34
N THR A 6 13.28 -9.73 -16.64
CA THR A 6 11.90 -9.87 -17.13
C THR A 6 10.97 -9.11 -16.19
N VAL A 7 10.27 -8.11 -16.74
CA VAL A 7 9.25 -7.31 -16.04
C VAL A 7 7.88 -7.77 -16.51
N MET A 8 7.07 -8.25 -15.57
CA MET A 8 5.74 -8.81 -15.81
C MET A 8 4.70 -7.97 -15.09
N VAL A 9 3.78 -7.35 -15.84
CA VAL A 9 2.76 -6.44 -15.29
C VAL A 9 1.37 -7.00 -15.56
N HIS A 10 0.59 -7.29 -14.52
CA HIS A 10 -0.81 -7.62 -14.67
C HIS A 10 -1.67 -6.39 -14.38
N LEU A 11 -2.45 -5.96 -15.38
CA LEU A 11 -3.31 -4.78 -15.34
C LEU A 11 -4.79 -5.22 -15.23
N ALA A 12 -5.35 -5.16 -14.02
CA ALA A 12 -6.74 -5.51 -13.74
C ALA A 12 -7.66 -4.29 -13.92
N GLY A 13 -8.02 -4.02 -15.18
CA GLY A 13 -8.88 -2.90 -15.59
C GLY A 13 -10.27 -3.31 -16.05
N ASP A 14 -10.76 -4.51 -15.72
CA ASP A 14 -12.15 -4.90 -16.00
C ASP A 14 -13.09 -4.34 -14.94
N ASN A 15 -13.05 -3.02 -14.84
CA ASN A 15 -13.74 -2.16 -13.88
C ASN A 15 -13.52 -0.71 -14.36
N ASN A 16 -13.66 0.26 -13.46
CA ASN A 16 -13.47 1.67 -13.77
C ASN A 16 -12.00 2.12 -13.99
N LEU A 17 -11.01 1.22 -13.97
CA LEU A 17 -9.58 1.48 -14.26
C LEU A 17 -9.18 1.13 -15.70
N SER A 18 -10.14 0.79 -16.56
CA SER A 18 -9.84 0.36 -17.93
C SER A 18 -9.00 1.37 -18.73
N ALA A 19 -9.30 2.67 -18.59
CA ALA A 19 -8.58 3.72 -19.32
C ALA A 19 -7.16 3.91 -18.78
N GLU A 20 -6.99 3.76 -17.49
CA GLU A 20 -5.75 3.88 -16.73
C GLU A 20 -4.81 2.72 -17.07
N CYS A 21 -5.33 1.50 -17.16
CA CYS A 21 -4.58 0.34 -17.65
C CYS A 21 -4.08 0.54 -19.09
N VAL A 22 -4.90 1.14 -19.96
CA VAL A 22 -4.46 1.50 -21.33
C VAL A 22 -3.39 2.59 -21.30
N TYR A 23 -3.54 3.60 -20.43
CA TYR A 23 -2.52 4.63 -20.24
C TYR A 23 -1.19 4.05 -19.77
N ALA A 24 -1.19 3.15 -18.78
CA ALA A 24 -0.01 2.43 -18.32
C ALA A 24 0.70 1.70 -19.48
N LEU A 25 -0.06 1.02 -20.37
CA LEU A 25 0.52 0.40 -21.57
C LEU A 25 1.16 1.40 -22.52
N THR A 26 0.60 2.61 -22.67
CA THR A 26 1.21 3.66 -23.50
C THR A 26 2.52 4.14 -22.90
N GLU A 27 2.60 4.30 -21.57
CA GLU A 27 3.83 4.65 -20.87
C GLU A 27 4.89 3.55 -21.00
N MET A 28 4.50 2.28 -20.83
CA MET A 28 5.43 1.16 -21.02
C MET A 28 6.01 1.11 -22.44
N ARG A 29 5.22 1.45 -23.47
CA ARG A 29 5.69 1.50 -24.88
C ARG A 29 6.65 2.64 -25.18
N ARG A 30 6.70 3.72 -24.39
CA ARG A 30 7.69 4.77 -24.60
C ARG A 30 9.11 4.23 -24.41
N ILE A 31 9.24 3.20 -23.56
CA ILE A 31 10.50 2.53 -23.26
C ILE A 31 10.65 1.23 -24.06
N GLY A 32 9.68 0.32 -23.92
CA GLY A 32 9.65 -0.98 -24.57
C GLY A 32 10.74 -1.97 -24.13
N SER A 33 10.56 -3.23 -24.56
CA SER A 33 11.54 -4.30 -24.39
C SER A 33 12.79 -4.08 -25.25
N ASN A 34 13.93 -4.61 -24.81
CA ASN A 34 15.18 -4.66 -25.57
C ASN A 34 15.89 -6.03 -25.36
N LYS A 35 17.16 -6.13 -25.76
CA LYS A 35 17.93 -7.39 -25.64
C LYS A 35 18.24 -7.81 -24.19
N ASP A 36 18.26 -6.87 -23.26
CA ASP A 36 18.65 -7.07 -21.85
C ASP A 36 17.43 -7.11 -20.92
N VAL A 37 16.31 -6.50 -21.32
CA VAL A 37 15.08 -6.36 -20.53
C VAL A 37 13.86 -6.73 -21.38
N ALA A 38 13.15 -7.78 -20.97
CA ALA A 38 11.85 -8.14 -21.53
C ALA A 38 10.73 -7.51 -20.68
N VAL A 39 9.78 -6.84 -21.33
CA VAL A 39 8.62 -6.22 -20.68
C VAL A 39 7.35 -6.83 -21.26
N ILE A 40 6.57 -7.48 -20.41
CA ILE A 40 5.32 -8.15 -20.79
C ILE A 40 4.20 -7.64 -19.88
N ALA A 41 3.08 -7.25 -20.48
CA ALA A 41 1.89 -6.83 -19.74
C ALA A 41 0.68 -7.69 -20.10
N ASN A 42 -0.11 -8.08 -19.11
CA ASN A 42 -1.43 -8.68 -19.30
C ASN A 42 -2.49 -7.61 -19.09
N LEU A 43 -3.29 -7.32 -20.11
CA LEU A 43 -4.42 -6.42 -20.01
C LEU A 43 -5.69 -7.24 -19.78
N ASN A 44 -6.35 -7.02 -18.64
CA ASN A 44 -7.68 -7.54 -18.37
C ASN A 44 -8.68 -6.38 -18.28
N THR A 45 -9.63 -6.30 -19.21
CA THR A 45 -10.68 -5.29 -19.32
C THR A 45 -11.91 -5.91 -19.98
N SER A 46 -13.07 -5.29 -19.86
CA SER A 46 -14.31 -5.73 -20.54
C SER A 46 -14.19 -5.87 -22.06
N VAL A 47 -13.20 -5.21 -22.67
CA VAL A 47 -12.91 -5.30 -24.11
C VAL A 47 -11.80 -6.33 -24.41
N HIS A 48 -10.80 -6.41 -23.54
CA HIS A 48 -9.62 -7.26 -23.68
C HIS A 48 -9.47 -8.11 -22.42
N SER A 49 -10.02 -9.32 -22.43
CA SER A 49 -9.88 -10.25 -21.30
C SER A 49 -8.58 -11.05 -21.42
N ALA A 50 -7.78 -11.05 -20.34
CA ALA A 50 -6.49 -11.76 -20.23
C ALA A 50 -5.57 -11.64 -21.46
N THR A 51 -5.42 -10.43 -22.01
CA THR A 51 -4.63 -10.20 -23.22
C THR A 51 -3.15 -9.96 -22.88
N SER A 52 -2.32 -10.99 -23.08
CA SER A 52 -0.86 -10.93 -22.95
C SER A 52 -0.20 -10.15 -24.09
N LEU A 53 0.60 -9.13 -23.76
CA LEU A 53 1.26 -8.22 -24.68
C LEU A 53 2.76 -8.14 -24.39
N PHE A 54 3.57 -8.61 -25.34
CA PHE A 54 4.99 -8.24 -25.37
C PHE A 54 5.13 -6.76 -25.76
N ILE A 55 5.73 -5.95 -24.91
CA ILE A 55 5.78 -4.49 -25.09
C ILE A 55 6.98 -4.13 -25.95
N THR A 56 6.71 -3.63 -27.16
CA THR A 56 7.72 -3.05 -28.06
C THR A 56 7.73 -1.54 -27.95
N LYS A 57 8.90 -0.92 -28.19
CA LYS A 57 9.01 0.54 -28.18
C LYS A 57 8.19 1.12 -29.34
N GLY A 58 7.31 2.06 -29.04
CA GLY A 58 6.55 2.82 -30.04
C GLY A 58 7.42 3.87 -30.74
N ASN A 59 7.08 4.19 -31.98
CA ASN A 59 7.72 5.26 -32.76
C ASN A 59 7.18 6.65 -32.38
N THR A 60 5.96 6.71 -31.82
CA THR A 60 5.32 7.95 -31.36
C THR A 60 4.81 7.81 -29.92
N PRO A 61 4.91 8.86 -29.07
CA PRO A 61 4.25 8.87 -27.77
C PRO A 61 2.75 8.58 -27.92
N GLY A 62 2.21 7.63 -27.14
CA GLY A 62 0.79 7.26 -27.19
C GLY A 62 0.40 6.19 -28.21
N GLU A 63 1.35 5.57 -28.90
CA GLU A 63 1.04 4.49 -29.86
C GLU A 63 0.39 3.27 -29.16
N THR A 64 -0.81 2.88 -29.62
CA THR A 64 -1.55 1.72 -29.10
C THR A 64 -1.08 0.41 -29.74
N ASN A 65 -1.19 -0.73 -29.06
CA ASN A 65 -0.70 -2.01 -29.59
C ASN A 65 -1.49 -2.37 -30.86
N GLU A 66 -0.82 -2.69 -31.96
CA GLU A 66 -1.50 -3.26 -33.13
C GLU A 66 -2.29 -4.52 -32.76
N LYS A 67 -1.81 -5.33 -31.80
CA LYS A 67 -2.52 -6.51 -31.29
C LYS A 67 -3.82 -6.14 -30.56
N LEU A 68 -3.85 -5.01 -29.85
CA LEU A 68 -5.06 -4.50 -29.20
C LEU A 68 -6.07 -4.01 -30.23
N VAL A 69 -5.61 -3.27 -31.25
CA VAL A 69 -6.47 -2.77 -32.34
C VAL A 69 -7.14 -3.92 -33.08
N LYS A 70 -6.39 -4.98 -33.41
CA LYS A 70 -6.93 -6.19 -34.09
C LYS A 70 -7.94 -6.97 -33.24
N SER A 71 -7.80 -6.94 -31.91
CA SER A 71 -8.75 -7.63 -31.02
C SER A 71 -10.11 -6.92 -30.87
N ARG A 72 -10.25 -5.67 -31.33
CA ARG A 72 -11.55 -4.99 -31.40
C ARG A 72 -12.50 -5.67 -32.40
N ASP A 73 -11.95 -6.25 -33.47
CA ASP A 73 -12.72 -7.04 -34.45
C ASP A 73 -13.22 -8.37 -33.83
N LEU A 74 -12.44 -8.97 -32.92
CA LEU A 74 -12.85 -10.18 -32.19
C LEU A 74 -14.02 -9.92 -31.22
N ARG A 75 -14.21 -8.69 -30.74
CA ARG A 75 -15.37 -8.33 -29.90
C ARG A 75 -16.67 -8.30 -30.70
N LEU A 76 -16.64 -7.81 -31.95
CA LEU A 76 -17.79 -7.86 -32.86
C LEU A 76 -18.19 -9.31 -33.16
N GLU A 77 -17.20 -10.19 -33.36
CA GLU A 77 -17.45 -11.63 -33.51
C GLU A 77 -18.00 -12.27 -32.23
N ARG A 78 -17.46 -11.94 -31.05
CA ARG A 78 -17.96 -12.46 -29.76
C ARG A 78 -19.36 -11.95 -29.41
N GLU A 79 -19.68 -10.68 -29.67
CA GLU A 79 -21.03 -10.13 -29.51
C GLU A 79 -22.01 -10.81 -30.48
N ALA A 80 -21.60 -11.05 -31.73
CA ALA A 80 -22.39 -11.81 -32.69
C ALA A 80 -22.63 -13.26 -32.24
N VAL A 81 -21.62 -13.93 -31.66
CA VAL A 81 -21.74 -15.29 -31.10
C VAL A 81 -22.60 -15.32 -29.82
N ALA A 82 -22.51 -14.31 -28.95
CA ALA A 82 -23.33 -14.18 -27.75
C ALA A 82 -24.80 -13.93 -28.11
N LEU A 83 -25.06 -13.07 -29.10
CA LEU A 83 -26.38 -12.86 -29.69
C LEU A 83 -26.92 -14.16 -30.31
N ALA A 84 -26.12 -14.90 -31.07
CA ALA A 84 -26.49 -16.19 -31.64
C ALA A 84 -26.82 -17.25 -30.56
N ARG A 85 -26.06 -17.28 -29.45
CA ARG A 85 -26.33 -18.16 -28.30
C ARG A 85 -27.61 -17.77 -27.55
N SER A 86 -27.89 -16.47 -27.42
CA SER A 86 -29.14 -15.98 -26.82
C SER A 86 -30.37 -16.31 -27.68
N ALA A 87 -30.20 -16.31 -29.01
CA ALA A 87 -31.21 -16.76 -29.96
C ALA A 87 -31.44 -18.28 -29.88
N ASN A 88 -30.37 -19.08 -29.74
CA ASN A 88 -30.47 -20.54 -29.57
C ASN A 88 -31.11 -20.96 -28.23
N ARG A 89 -30.94 -20.21 -27.14
CA ARG A 89 -31.62 -20.50 -25.86
C ARG A 89 -33.14 -20.26 -25.91
N ARG A 90 -33.65 -19.52 -26.89
CA ARG A 90 -35.11 -19.38 -27.13
C ARG A 90 -35.67 -20.48 -28.04
N ALA A 91 -34.81 -21.34 -28.59
CA ALA A 91 -35.18 -22.40 -29.51
C ALA A 91 -34.56 -23.74 -29.04
N GLY A 92 -35.17 -24.39 -28.06
CA GLY A 92 -34.82 -25.78 -27.73
C GLY A 92 -34.94 -26.10 -26.25
N ASN A 93 -36.07 -26.69 -25.88
CA ASN A 93 -36.30 -27.31 -24.58
C ASN A 93 -36.24 -28.83 -24.78
N THR A 94 -35.07 -29.44 -24.59
CA THR A 94 -34.88 -30.90 -24.42
C THR A 94 -33.57 -31.12 -23.66
N GLY A 95 -33.59 -32.02 -22.68
CA GLY A 95 -32.56 -32.15 -21.66
C GLY A 95 -31.28 -32.92 -22.03
N GLU A 96 -30.59 -33.29 -20.95
CA GLU A 96 -29.40 -34.14 -20.82
C GLU A 96 -28.03 -33.54 -21.19
N GLY A 97 -27.18 -33.53 -20.15
CA GLY A 97 -25.71 -33.59 -20.18
C GLY A 97 -24.98 -32.62 -21.09
N ASP A 98 -24.43 -31.54 -20.53
CA ASP A 98 -23.40 -30.80 -21.25
C ASP A 98 -22.25 -30.42 -20.32
N GLY A 99 -21.14 -31.16 -20.46
CA GLY A 99 -19.83 -30.77 -20.00
C GLY A 99 -19.33 -29.59 -20.82
N GLY A 100 -19.93 -28.42 -20.57
CA GLY A 100 -19.40 -27.16 -21.07
C GLY A 100 -17.96 -26.95 -20.58
N PRO A 101 -17.12 -26.23 -21.32
CA PRO A 101 -15.75 -25.97 -20.89
C PRO A 101 -15.75 -25.36 -19.49
N VAL A 102 -15.05 -26.01 -18.56
CA VAL A 102 -14.87 -25.52 -17.18
C VAL A 102 -14.29 -24.11 -17.28
N ARG A 103 -15.05 -23.12 -16.80
CA ARG A 103 -14.56 -21.73 -16.76
C ARG A 103 -13.37 -21.70 -15.81
N LYS A 104 -12.23 -21.30 -16.34
CA LYS A 104 -10.99 -21.14 -15.59
C LYS A 104 -11.19 -20.08 -14.49
N SER A 105 -10.67 -20.31 -13.29
CA SER A 105 -10.80 -19.35 -12.19
C SER A 105 -10.04 -18.06 -12.50
N TYR A 106 -10.43 -16.95 -11.87
CA TYR A 106 -9.71 -15.68 -12.00
C TYR A 106 -8.25 -15.81 -11.53
N PHE A 107 -8.04 -16.48 -10.39
CA PHE A 107 -6.71 -16.86 -9.91
C PHE A 107 -5.86 -17.56 -10.97
N ASP A 108 -6.39 -18.64 -11.58
CA ASP A 108 -5.63 -19.41 -12.57
C ASP A 108 -5.39 -18.58 -13.84
N SER A 109 -6.32 -17.70 -14.19
CA SER A 109 -6.18 -16.79 -15.35
C SER A 109 -5.00 -15.84 -15.18
N ILE A 110 -4.82 -15.28 -13.99
CA ILE A 110 -3.67 -14.44 -13.66
C ILE A 110 -2.39 -15.29 -13.59
N PHE A 111 -2.44 -16.46 -12.94
CA PHE A 111 -1.26 -17.31 -12.78
C PHE A 111 -0.69 -17.79 -14.12
N ASP A 112 -1.54 -18.26 -15.05
CA ASP A 112 -1.05 -18.75 -16.35
C ASP A 112 -0.33 -17.66 -17.13
N PHE A 113 -0.77 -16.40 -17.04
CA PHE A 113 -0.05 -15.29 -17.66
C PHE A 113 1.40 -15.20 -17.15
N PHE A 114 1.59 -15.23 -15.83
CA PHE A 114 2.93 -15.18 -15.25
C PHE A 114 3.72 -16.43 -15.60
N GLN A 115 3.10 -17.61 -15.58
CA GLN A 115 3.76 -18.86 -15.96
C GLN A 115 4.22 -18.84 -17.42
N GLU A 116 3.39 -18.36 -18.34
CA GLU A 116 3.73 -18.15 -19.74
C GLU A 116 4.90 -17.17 -19.89
N CYS A 117 4.91 -16.07 -19.12
CA CYS A 117 6.01 -15.12 -19.14
C CYS A 117 7.33 -15.75 -18.68
N VAL A 118 7.31 -16.51 -17.57
CA VAL A 118 8.50 -17.20 -17.03
C VAL A 118 9.02 -18.25 -18.01
N THR A 119 8.13 -18.99 -18.68
CA THR A 119 8.52 -20.01 -19.67
C THR A 119 9.10 -19.39 -20.95
N ASN A 120 8.47 -18.34 -21.47
CA ASN A 120 8.84 -17.76 -22.76
C ASN A 120 9.95 -16.70 -22.66
N TYR A 121 10.10 -16.07 -21.50
CA TYR A 121 11.06 -15.00 -21.25
C TYR A 121 11.85 -15.24 -19.95
N PRO A 122 12.59 -16.37 -19.85
CA PRO A 122 13.43 -16.62 -18.69
C PRO A 122 14.52 -15.53 -18.56
N ALA A 123 14.74 -15.04 -17.36
CA ALA A 123 15.73 -14.00 -17.05
C ALA A 123 16.49 -14.28 -15.75
N GLN A 124 17.54 -13.50 -15.50
CA GLN A 124 18.33 -13.56 -14.27
C GLN A 124 17.60 -12.91 -13.10
N HIS A 125 16.87 -11.82 -13.37
CA HIS A 125 16.06 -11.08 -12.41
C HIS A 125 14.61 -10.94 -12.88
N TYR A 126 13.70 -10.91 -11.91
CA TYR A 126 12.26 -10.77 -12.18
C TYR A 126 11.64 -9.63 -11.36
N MET A 127 10.89 -8.78 -12.06
CA MET A 127 9.99 -7.81 -11.45
C MET A 127 8.55 -8.23 -11.77
N VAL A 128 7.75 -8.42 -10.72
CA VAL A 128 6.34 -8.79 -10.81
C VAL A 128 5.52 -7.61 -10.34
N VAL A 129 4.64 -7.09 -11.18
CA VAL A 129 3.75 -5.98 -10.83
C VAL A 129 2.29 -6.42 -10.95
N LEU A 130 1.54 -6.22 -9.87
CA LEU A 130 0.09 -6.35 -9.85
C LEU A 130 -0.48 -4.92 -9.78
N SER A 131 -1.37 -4.58 -10.69
CA SER A 131 -1.90 -3.22 -10.84
C SER A 131 -3.41 -3.24 -11.01
N GLY A 132 -4.10 -2.38 -10.26
CA GLY A 132 -5.55 -2.32 -10.19
C GLY A 132 -6.07 -1.89 -8.82
N HIS A 133 -7.28 -2.29 -8.47
CA HIS A 133 -7.84 -1.99 -7.14
C HIS A 133 -7.27 -2.91 -6.05
N GLY A 134 -7.05 -2.32 -4.87
CA GLY A 134 -6.71 -3.02 -3.64
C GLY A 134 -7.46 -2.40 -2.45
N ALA A 135 -7.86 -3.22 -1.50
CA ALA A 135 -8.60 -2.81 -0.31
C ALA A 135 -7.80 -2.98 1.00
N GLY A 136 -6.52 -3.38 0.92
CA GLY A 136 -5.72 -3.81 2.05
C GLY A 136 -5.98 -5.26 2.44
N VAL A 137 -5.64 -5.62 3.69
CA VAL A 137 -5.78 -7.02 4.17
C VAL A 137 -7.23 -7.49 4.33
N ILE A 138 -8.19 -6.55 4.44
CA ILE A 138 -9.62 -6.82 4.57
C ILE A 138 -10.33 -6.28 3.33
N GLY A 139 -10.89 -7.20 2.55
CA GLY A 139 -11.62 -6.90 1.33
C GLY A 139 -10.96 -7.44 0.06
N ASN A 140 -11.48 -6.96 -1.07
CA ASN A 140 -11.17 -7.49 -2.39
C ASN A 140 -9.86 -6.94 -2.95
N PHE A 141 -9.09 -7.81 -3.59
CA PHE A 141 -7.88 -7.50 -4.33
C PHE A 141 -8.07 -7.82 -5.83
N LEU A 142 -7.75 -6.86 -6.69
CA LEU A 142 -7.96 -6.89 -8.14
C LEU A 142 -9.38 -7.34 -8.57
N PRO A 143 -10.46 -6.74 -8.04
CA PRO A 143 -11.82 -7.08 -8.46
C PRO A 143 -12.04 -6.85 -9.97
N GLU A 144 -12.69 -7.82 -10.59
CA GLU A 144 -13.24 -7.78 -11.95
C GLU A 144 -14.77 -7.69 -11.88
N GLU A 145 -15.36 -6.81 -12.70
CA GLU A 145 -16.80 -6.61 -12.83
C GLU A 145 -17.30 -7.17 -14.17
N GLU A 146 -17.78 -8.41 -14.19
CA GLU A 146 -18.39 -9.02 -15.38
C GLU A 146 -19.93 -9.10 -15.21
N GLY A 147 -20.63 -8.07 -15.68
CA GLY A 147 -22.08 -7.97 -15.56
C GLY A 147 -22.52 -7.79 -14.10
N ASP A 148 -23.34 -8.70 -13.57
CA ASP A 148 -23.78 -8.70 -12.16
C ASP A 148 -22.84 -9.48 -11.23
N ARG A 149 -21.68 -9.94 -11.71
CA ARG A 149 -20.72 -10.75 -10.94
C ARG A 149 -19.46 -9.96 -10.66
N ILE A 150 -19.01 -10.01 -9.41
CA ILE A 150 -17.70 -9.53 -8.99
C ILE A 150 -16.85 -10.77 -8.70
N ASP A 151 -15.76 -10.96 -9.43
CA ASP A 151 -14.71 -11.94 -9.09
C ASP A 151 -13.50 -11.19 -8.53
N SER A 152 -12.84 -11.72 -7.52
CA SER A 152 -11.72 -11.03 -6.86
C SER A 152 -10.83 -12.00 -6.09
N LEU A 153 -9.63 -11.55 -5.78
CA LEU A 153 -8.71 -12.25 -4.89
C LEU A 153 -8.90 -11.74 -3.46
N THR A 154 -8.78 -12.64 -2.48
CA THR A 154 -8.44 -12.24 -1.11
C THR A 154 -6.94 -12.02 -0.99
N ILE A 155 -6.50 -11.34 0.06
CA ILE A 155 -5.06 -11.13 0.28
C ILE A 155 -4.28 -12.44 0.43
N ILE A 156 -4.89 -13.47 1.00
CA ILE A 156 -4.32 -14.82 1.12
C ILE A 156 -4.16 -15.45 -0.26
N SER A 157 -5.18 -15.36 -1.11
CA SER A 157 -5.09 -15.89 -2.48
C SER A 157 -4.08 -15.10 -3.34
N MET A 158 -3.92 -13.80 -3.11
CA MET A 158 -2.84 -13.00 -3.72
C MET A 158 -1.47 -13.52 -3.31
N ALA A 159 -1.24 -13.77 -2.01
CA ALA A 159 0.03 -14.33 -1.53
C ALA A 159 0.31 -15.72 -2.12
N GLN A 160 -0.72 -16.56 -2.26
CA GLN A 160 -0.60 -17.86 -2.93
C GLN A 160 -0.26 -17.72 -4.41
N LEU A 161 -0.83 -16.73 -5.11
CA LEU A 161 -0.49 -16.41 -6.49
C LEU A 161 0.99 -16.02 -6.59
N VAL A 162 1.45 -15.08 -5.77
CA VAL A 162 2.86 -14.64 -5.73
C VAL A 162 3.79 -15.81 -5.42
N ALA A 163 3.42 -16.68 -4.48
CA ALA A 163 4.19 -17.88 -4.14
C ALA A 163 4.27 -18.89 -5.31
N LYS A 164 3.18 -19.08 -6.07
CA LYS A 164 3.19 -19.91 -7.28
C LYS A 164 4.06 -19.31 -8.38
N VAL A 165 4.01 -17.98 -8.58
CA VAL A 165 4.88 -17.29 -9.55
C VAL A 165 6.36 -17.45 -9.17
N ALA A 166 6.70 -17.23 -7.90
CA ALA A 166 8.05 -17.48 -7.40
C ALA A 166 8.46 -18.95 -7.57
N GLY A 167 7.56 -19.89 -7.34
CA GLY A 167 7.76 -21.32 -7.61
C GLY A 167 8.09 -21.61 -9.07
N ALA A 168 7.32 -21.05 -10.00
CA ALA A 168 7.59 -21.18 -11.44
C ALA A 168 8.97 -20.63 -11.83
N ILE A 169 9.35 -19.47 -11.28
CA ILE A 169 10.69 -18.89 -11.49
C ILE A 169 11.78 -19.82 -10.94
N ARG A 170 11.61 -20.34 -9.72
CA ARG A 170 12.58 -21.28 -9.12
C ARG A 170 12.77 -22.51 -9.98
N THR A 171 11.68 -23.12 -10.45
CA THR A 171 11.74 -24.29 -11.33
C THR A 171 12.44 -23.97 -12.65
N GLN A 172 12.07 -22.85 -13.29
CA GLN A 172 12.65 -22.43 -14.56
C GLN A 172 14.16 -22.16 -14.47
N ASN A 173 14.60 -21.59 -13.35
CA ASN A 173 16.00 -21.20 -13.14
C ASN A 173 16.81 -22.23 -12.33
N GLY A 174 16.23 -23.36 -11.93
CA GLY A 174 16.90 -24.39 -11.13
C GLY A 174 17.32 -23.94 -9.72
N LEU A 175 16.52 -23.06 -9.10
CA LEU A 175 16.78 -22.50 -7.77
C LEU A 175 16.15 -23.36 -6.66
N SER A 176 16.75 -23.35 -5.47
CA SER A 176 16.18 -24.05 -4.30
C SER A 176 14.90 -23.39 -3.78
N GLU A 177 14.02 -24.14 -3.12
CA GLU A 177 12.75 -23.64 -2.57
C GLU A 177 12.90 -22.46 -1.60
N LYS A 178 14.02 -22.36 -0.88
CA LYS A 178 14.29 -21.28 0.09
C LYS A 178 14.68 -19.94 -0.55
N VAL A 179 14.86 -19.88 -1.87
CA VAL A 179 15.25 -18.65 -2.57
C VAL A 179 14.01 -17.80 -2.85
N GLN A 180 14.04 -16.56 -2.37
CA GLN A 180 13.18 -15.47 -2.83
C GLN A 180 13.48 -15.21 -4.31
N ALA A 181 12.61 -15.69 -5.18
CA ALA A 181 12.87 -15.75 -6.62
C ALA A 181 12.43 -14.50 -7.38
N ILE A 182 11.55 -13.70 -6.78
CA ILE A 182 11.13 -12.40 -7.30
C ILE A 182 12.05 -11.34 -6.70
N ASP A 183 12.74 -10.55 -7.54
CA ASP A 183 13.63 -9.49 -7.06
C ASP A 183 12.82 -8.29 -6.53
N ILE A 184 11.79 -7.88 -7.29
CA ILE A 184 10.89 -6.78 -6.92
C ILE A 184 9.45 -7.22 -7.14
N LEU A 185 8.66 -7.22 -6.08
CA LEU A 185 7.20 -7.30 -6.13
C LEU A 185 6.65 -5.86 -6.04
N GLY A 186 6.10 -5.36 -7.14
CA GLY A 186 5.37 -4.09 -7.18
C GLY A 186 3.87 -4.32 -6.99
N LEU A 187 3.30 -3.61 -6.02
CA LEU A 187 1.88 -3.57 -5.77
C LEU A 187 1.41 -2.14 -6.10
N ASP A 188 1.06 -1.94 -7.37
CA ASP A 188 0.47 -0.70 -7.91
C ASP A 188 -1.04 -0.72 -7.62
N ASN A 189 -1.32 -0.76 -6.32
CA ASN A 189 -2.61 -0.90 -5.69
C ASN A 189 -2.62 -0.08 -4.39
N CYS A 190 -3.78 0.48 -4.06
CA CYS A 190 -3.98 1.13 -2.77
C CYS A 190 -3.73 0.13 -1.62
N LEU A 191 -3.22 0.65 -0.49
CA LEU A 191 -3.23 -0.05 0.80
C LEU A 191 -2.42 -1.36 0.79
N MET A 192 -1.24 -1.37 0.15
CA MET A 192 -0.44 -2.58 -0.01
C MET A 192 0.89 -2.60 0.75
N SER A 193 1.38 -1.45 1.20
CA SER A 193 2.51 -1.40 2.12
C SER A 193 2.04 -1.63 3.55
N MET A 194 1.74 -2.89 3.83
CA MET A 194 1.22 -3.36 5.11
C MET A 194 2.12 -4.43 5.69
N THR A 195 2.22 -4.44 7.02
CA THR A 195 3.04 -5.40 7.76
C THR A 195 2.61 -6.83 7.47
N GLU A 196 1.31 -7.06 7.42
CA GLU A 196 0.68 -8.34 7.10
C GLU A 196 1.02 -8.82 5.70
N VAL A 197 0.93 -7.92 4.71
CA VAL A 197 1.17 -8.23 3.29
C VAL A 197 2.63 -8.59 3.10
N ALA A 198 3.54 -7.78 3.65
CA ALA A 198 4.98 -8.05 3.61
C ALA A 198 5.29 -9.42 4.21
N TYR A 199 4.71 -9.74 5.36
CA TYR A 199 4.92 -11.01 6.05
C TYR A 199 4.46 -12.22 5.20
N ILE A 200 3.26 -12.19 4.60
CA ILE A 200 2.75 -13.34 3.85
C ILE A 200 3.44 -13.56 2.50
N VAL A 201 4.11 -12.55 1.93
CA VAL A 201 4.88 -12.68 0.67
C VAL A 201 6.39 -12.82 0.87
N ASN A 202 6.88 -12.76 2.12
CA ASN A 202 8.30 -12.66 2.44
C ASN A 202 9.17 -13.77 1.83
N ASN A 203 8.64 -15.00 1.69
CA ASN A 203 9.36 -16.15 1.14
C ASN A 203 9.42 -16.18 -0.40
N SER A 204 8.74 -15.24 -1.06
CA SER A 204 8.58 -15.23 -2.51
C SER A 204 9.36 -14.12 -3.20
N ALA A 205 9.45 -12.95 -2.55
CA ALA A 205 10.09 -11.76 -3.10
C ALA A 205 11.16 -11.19 -2.17
N LYS A 206 12.16 -10.49 -2.72
CA LYS A 206 13.24 -9.84 -1.95
C LYS A 206 12.84 -8.45 -1.49
N VAL A 207 12.23 -7.66 -2.37
CA VAL A 207 11.73 -6.32 -2.08
C VAL A 207 10.27 -6.20 -2.49
N MET A 208 9.46 -5.62 -1.62
CA MET A 208 8.09 -5.19 -1.94
C MET A 208 8.05 -3.68 -2.11
N ILE A 209 7.29 -3.18 -3.08
CA ILE A 209 7.02 -1.75 -3.23
C ILE A 209 5.51 -1.56 -3.28
N GLY A 210 4.98 -0.66 -2.47
CA GLY A 210 3.56 -0.34 -2.42
C GLY A 210 3.28 0.91 -1.59
N ALA A 211 2.02 1.36 -1.61
CA ALA A 211 1.56 2.51 -0.80
C ALA A 211 0.90 2.01 0.49
N GLU A 212 1.09 2.72 1.59
CA GLU A 212 0.31 2.55 2.80
C GLU A 212 -1.11 3.09 2.63
N GLY A 213 -1.26 4.19 1.87
CA GLY A 213 -2.51 4.86 1.61
C GLY A 213 -3.14 4.56 0.25
N PHE A 214 -4.00 5.48 -0.19
CA PHE A 214 -4.58 5.47 -1.54
C PHE A 214 -3.57 5.95 -2.60
N GLU A 215 -3.54 5.26 -3.73
CA GLU A 215 -2.78 5.68 -4.91
C GLU A 215 -3.66 6.44 -5.91
N PRO A 216 -3.10 7.39 -6.68
CA PRO A 216 -3.83 8.01 -7.79
C PRO A 216 -4.20 6.95 -8.84
N MET A 217 -5.37 7.10 -9.47
CA MET A 217 -5.87 6.15 -10.47
C MET A 217 -4.90 5.88 -11.63
N ALA A 218 -4.04 6.84 -11.96
CA ALA A 218 -3.04 6.70 -13.03
C ALA A 218 -1.92 5.69 -12.69
N GLY A 219 -1.79 5.28 -11.42
CA GLY A 219 -0.84 4.28 -10.94
C GLY A 219 0.62 4.73 -11.06
N TRP A 220 1.53 3.78 -11.25
CA TRP A 220 2.96 4.09 -11.33
C TRP A 220 3.35 4.79 -12.65
N PRO A 221 4.35 5.70 -12.65
CA PRO A 221 4.90 6.28 -13.86
C PRO A 221 5.78 5.25 -14.60
N TYR A 222 5.16 4.26 -15.24
CA TYR A 222 5.81 3.08 -15.83
C TYR A 222 6.96 3.42 -16.79
N ALA A 223 6.91 4.54 -17.51
CA ALA A 223 8.02 4.96 -18.36
C ALA A 223 9.30 5.23 -17.52
N ARG A 224 9.19 5.87 -16.35
CA ARG A 224 10.33 6.13 -15.46
C ARG A 224 10.82 4.85 -14.80
N VAL A 225 9.89 4.01 -14.33
CA VAL A 225 10.18 2.72 -13.70
C VAL A 225 10.96 1.81 -14.65
N LEU A 226 10.49 1.63 -15.88
CA LEU A 226 11.15 0.78 -16.86
C LEU A 226 12.48 1.35 -17.34
N ASP A 227 12.61 2.67 -17.42
CA ASP A 227 13.89 3.31 -17.73
C ASP A 227 14.92 3.03 -16.62
N ALA A 228 14.51 3.07 -15.35
CA ALA A 228 15.36 2.72 -14.22
C ALA A 228 15.83 1.26 -14.23
N VAL A 229 14.94 0.31 -14.55
CA VAL A 229 15.30 -1.10 -14.74
C VAL A 229 16.30 -1.27 -15.88
N ARG A 230 16.10 -0.55 -16.99
CA ARG A 230 17.00 -0.58 -18.14
C ARG A 230 18.37 0.04 -17.86
N ASP A 231 18.42 1.12 -17.10
CA ASP A 231 19.68 1.73 -16.67
C ASP A 231 20.49 0.71 -15.87
N LEU A 232 19.87 0.09 -14.85
CA LEU A 232 20.53 -0.94 -14.06
C LEU A 232 21.01 -2.11 -14.94
N ALA A 233 20.14 -2.60 -15.83
CA ALA A 233 20.47 -3.70 -16.74
C ALA A 233 21.60 -3.34 -17.71
N ARG A 234 21.67 -2.09 -18.19
CA ARG A 234 22.74 -1.62 -19.08
C ARG A 234 24.07 -1.50 -18.33
N ASP A 235 24.03 -0.94 -17.14
CA ASP A 235 25.21 -0.47 -16.42
C ASP A 235 25.87 -1.58 -15.56
N THR A 236 25.21 -2.74 -15.43
CA THR A 236 25.71 -3.86 -14.64
C THR A 236 25.87 -5.15 -15.45
N ALA A 237 26.81 -6.00 -15.04
CA ALA A 237 26.82 -7.39 -15.45
C ALA A 237 25.66 -8.13 -14.76
N ASN A 238 25.05 -9.11 -15.44
CA ASN A 238 24.00 -9.99 -14.91
C ASN A 238 22.69 -9.32 -14.46
N GLY A 239 22.55 -7.99 -14.54
CA GLY A 239 21.32 -7.28 -14.19
C GLY A 239 21.31 -6.65 -12.81
N GLY A 240 22.38 -6.82 -12.03
CA GLY A 240 22.60 -6.11 -10.76
C GLY A 240 22.83 -7.04 -9.58
N THR A 241 23.54 -6.54 -8.57
CA THR A 241 23.63 -7.19 -7.25
C THR A 241 22.38 -6.91 -6.42
N LEU A 242 22.16 -7.65 -5.33
CA LEU A 242 21.03 -7.39 -4.41
C LEU A 242 21.03 -5.94 -3.88
N ALA A 243 22.20 -5.37 -3.57
CA ALA A 243 22.29 -3.97 -3.14
C ALA A 243 21.78 -3.01 -4.21
N GLN A 244 22.15 -3.24 -5.47
CA GLN A 244 21.70 -2.43 -6.60
C GLN A 244 20.22 -2.63 -6.93
N VAL A 245 19.67 -3.82 -6.70
CA VAL A 245 18.22 -4.07 -6.78
C VAL A 245 17.50 -3.26 -5.70
N LYS A 246 18.01 -3.24 -4.46
CA LYS A 246 17.46 -2.41 -3.38
C LYS A 246 17.52 -0.92 -3.74
N ASP A 247 18.63 -0.45 -4.32
CA ASP A 247 18.77 0.95 -4.76
C ASP A 247 17.83 1.30 -5.93
N LEU A 248 17.61 0.37 -6.86
CA LEU A 248 16.58 0.49 -7.90
C LEU A 248 15.19 0.65 -7.26
N SER A 249 14.84 -0.14 -6.25
CA SER A 249 13.56 0.00 -5.54
C SER A 249 13.41 1.36 -4.85
N LYS A 250 14.48 1.87 -4.22
CA LYS A 250 14.47 3.24 -3.65
C LYS A 250 14.27 4.30 -4.73
N ARG A 251 14.90 4.13 -5.90
CA ARG A 251 14.71 5.03 -7.05
C ARG A 251 13.27 5.00 -7.55
N ILE A 252 12.64 3.84 -7.67
CA ILE A 252 11.24 3.70 -8.08
C ILE A 252 10.32 4.51 -7.15
N VAL A 253 10.51 4.37 -5.83
CA VAL A 253 9.78 5.16 -4.82
C VAL A 253 9.94 6.65 -5.06
N CYS A 254 11.18 7.10 -5.26
CA CYS A 254 11.47 8.50 -5.51
C CYS A 254 10.88 9.02 -6.82
N ASP A 255 10.98 8.26 -7.90
CA ASP A 255 10.45 8.65 -9.21
C ASP A 255 8.92 8.74 -9.18
N TYR A 256 8.24 7.89 -8.40
CA TYR A 256 6.80 7.95 -8.17
C TYR A 256 6.39 9.22 -7.41
N VAL A 257 6.98 9.47 -6.23
CA VAL A 257 6.61 10.63 -5.40
C VAL A 257 6.93 11.93 -6.12
N ASN A 258 8.08 12.01 -6.80
CA ASN A 258 8.43 13.18 -7.62
C ASN A 258 7.48 13.38 -8.81
N HIS A 259 6.94 12.31 -9.40
CA HIS A 259 5.96 12.41 -10.47
C HIS A 259 4.66 13.05 -9.99
N TYR A 260 4.22 12.72 -8.78
CA TYR A 260 2.96 13.20 -8.21
C TYR A 260 3.07 14.52 -7.44
N ARG A 261 4.28 14.94 -7.09
CA ARG A 261 4.56 16.20 -6.37
C ARG A 261 3.89 17.42 -6.99
N ASP A 262 3.92 17.54 -8.33
CA ASP A 262 3.31 18.67 -9.05
C ASP A 262 1.78 18.73 -8.89
N TYR A 263 1.13 17.63 -8.52
CA TYR A 263 -0.32 17.53 -8.32
C TYR A 263 -0.75 17.84 -6.88
N GLN A 264 0.20 18.11 -5.98
CA GLN A 264 -0.13 18.53 -4.62
C GLN A 264 -0.97 19.80 -4.60
N ALA A 265 -0.69 20.76 -5.50
CA ALA A 265 -1.49 21.97 -5.64
C ALA A 265 -2.96 21.69 -6.04
N ALA A 266 -3.25 20.51 -6.59
CA ALA A 266 -4.58 20.02 -6.89
C ALA A 266 -5.20 19.17 -5.76
N GLY A 267 -4.56 19.11 -4.59
CA GLY A 267 -5.01 18.33 -3.43
C GLY A 267 -4.67 16.85 -3.48
N VAL A 268 -3.84 16.41 -4.44
CA VAL A 268 -3.37 15.02 -4.51
C VAL A 268 -2.25 14.83 -3.51
N SER A 269 -2.42 13.87 -2.60
CA SER A 269 -1.36 13.44 -1.70
C SER A 269 -1.05 11.97 -1.94
N VAL A 270 0.23 11.61 -1.94
CA VAL A 270 0.70 10.26 -2.24
C VAL A 270 1.80 9.84 -1.27
N ASP A 271 1.85 8.55 -1.00
CA ASP A 271 2.93 7.89 -0.28
C ASP A 271 3.34 6.63 -1.07
N LEU A 272 4.62 6.26 -0.97
CA LEU A 272 5.10 5.00 -1.51
C LEU A 272 6.34 4.56 -0.73
N SER A 273 6.48 3.26 -0.50
CA SER A 273 7.65 2.71 0.19
C SER A 273 8.19 1.46 -0.47
N ALA A 274 9.49 1.24 -0.25
CA ALA A 274 10.20 0.03 -0.63
C ALA A 274 10.61 -0.71 0.65
N CYS A 275 10.16 -1.96 0.77
CA CYS A 275 10.28 -2.79 1.96
C CYS A 275 11.20 -3.99 1.70
N ASP A 276 12.21 -4.17 2.55
CA ASP A 276 13.14 -5.29 2.54
C ASP A 276 12.49 -6.52 3.18
N LEU A 277 12.02 -7.45 2.35
CA LEU A 277 11.23 -8.56 2.84
C LEU A 277 12.03 -9.56 3.68
N SER A 278 13.37 -9.53 3.62
CA SER A 278 14.21 -10.29 4.55
C SER A 278 14.15 -9.81 6.00
N GLN A 279 13.48 -8.69 6.30
CA GLN A 279 13.25 -8.20 7.67
C GLN A 279 11.79 -8.37 8.13
N SER A 280 10.95 -9.03 7.33
CA SER A 280 9.51 -9.16 7.63
C SER A 280 9.25 -10.03 8.87
N GLU A 281 10.08 -11.05 9.11
CA GLU A 281 9.93 -11.91 10.29
C GLU A 281 10.32 -11.17 11.56
N GLU A 282 11.40 -10.41 11.52
CA GLU A 282 11.84 -9.54 12.61
C GLU A 282 10.77 -8.50 12.96
N LEU A 283 10.12 -7.90 11.95
CA LEU A 283 9.03 -6.94 12.17
C LEU A 283 7.83 -7.63 12.82
N MET A 284 7.47 -8.83 12.37
CA MET A 284 6.40 -9.63 13.00
C MET A 284 6.70 -9.91 14.48
N TRP A 285 7.92 -10.30 14.83
CA TRP A 285 8.27 -10.52 16.23
C TRP A 285 8.33 -9.24 17.06
N ALA A 286 8.71 -8.11 16.46
CA ALA A 286 8.66 -6.82 17.14
C ALA A 286 7.22 -6.44 17.49
N VAL A 287 6.29 -6.63 16.55
CA VAL A 287 4.84 -6.46 16.78
C VAL A 287 4.32 -7.47 17.80
N ASN A 288 4.79 -8.73 17.76
CA ASN A 288 4.44 -9.74 18.77
C ASN A 288 4.84 -9.31 20.19
N SER A 289 6.09 -8.85 20.34
CA SER A 289 6.59 -8.35 21.61
C SER A 289 5.77 -7.15 22.11
N LEU A 290 5.43 -6.21 21.22
CA LEU A 290 4.56 -5.09 21.55
C LEU A 290 3.17 -5.57 22.00
N ALA A 291 2.52 -6.44 21.24
CA ALA A 291 1.21 -6.99 21.58
C ALA A 291 1.22 -7.69 22.94
N GLN A 292 2.26 -8.50 23.22
CA GLN A 292 2.43 -9.17 24.50
C GLN A 292 2.51 -8.17 25.66
N VAL A 293 3.36 -7.14 25.55
CA VAL A 293 3.51 -6.12 26.59
C VAL A 293 2.21 -5.37 26.81
N LEU A 294 1.48 -5.03 25.73
CA LEU A 294 0.19 -4.34 25.84
C LEU A 294 -0.87 -5.21 26.55
N LEU A 295 -0.92 -6.50 26.25
CA LEU A 295 -1.85 -7.45 26.87
C LEU A 295 -1.62 -7.63 28.37
N GLU A 296 -0.37 -7.55 28.85
CA GLU A 296 -0.06 -7.62 30.29
C GLU A 296 -0.72 -6.49 31.11
N TYR A 297 -0.99 -5.34 30.47
CA TYR A 297 -1.59 -4.17 31.09
C TYR A 297 -3.08 -3.98 30.75
N LEU A 298 -3.62 -4.74 29.79
CA LEU A 298 -5.03 -4.76 29.39
C LEU A 298 -5.70 -6.08 29.83
N PRO A 299 -5.88 -6.35 31.14
CA PRO A 299 -6.41 -7.62 31.60
C PRO A 299 -7.87 -7.82 31.18
N ASP A 300 -8.23 -9.09 31.01
CA ASP A 300 -9.56 -9.51 30.55
C ASP A 300 -10.70 -9.31 31.57
N HIS A 301 -10.42 -8.86 32.79
CA HIS A 301 -11.42 -8.77 33.84
C HIS A 301 -12.14 -7.42 33.86
N GLU A 302 -13.47 -7.46 34.01
CA GLU A 302 -14.42 -6.33 34.14
C GLU A 302 -14.13 -5.34 35.30
N LEU A 303 -13.03 -5.52 36.02
CA LEU A 303 -12.63 -4.73 37.19
C LEU A 303 -11.50 -3.77 36.85
N ASP A 304 -11.58 -3.06 35.71
CA ASP A 304 -10.82 -1.82 35.59
C ASP A 304 -11.46 -0.80 36.54
N ASN A 305 -10.85 -0.62 37.71
CA ASN A 305 -11.26 0.40 38.67
C ASN A 305 -11.04 1.83 38.14
N GLY A 306 -10.56 2.00 36.91
CA GLY A 306 -10.37 3.29 36.24
C GLY A 306 -9.12 4.04 36.70
N HIS A 307 -8.21 3.37 37.41
CA HIS A 307 -7.03 3.97 38.03
C HIS A 307 -5.80 3.07 37.86
N GLY A 308 -4.60 3.66 37.88
CA GLY A 308 -3.33 2.93 37.81
C GLY A 308 -2.84 2.69 36.38
N LYS A 309 -1.92 1.73 36.21
CA LYS A 309 -1.20 1.49 34.95
C LYS A 309 -2.10 1.13 33.77
N THR A 310 -3.20 0.40 34.01
CA THR A 310 -4.20 0.07 32.97
C THR A 310 -4.89 1.31 32.43
N ALA A 311 -5.32 2.23 33.29
CA ALA A 311 -5.95 3.48 32.86
C ALA A 311 -4.96 4.41 32.15
N GLU A 312 -3.71 4.46 32.62
CA GLU A 312 -2.61 5.16 31.94
C GLU A 312 -2.40 4.63 30.51
N LEU A 313 -2.23 3.30 30.36
CA LEU A 313 -2.05 2.68 29.05
C LEU A 313 -3.26 2.88 28.15
N ARG A 314 -4.48 2.65 28.65
CA ARG A 314 -5.71 2.82 27.88
C ARG A 314 -5.81 4.24 27.31
N ASN A 315 -5.57 5.26 28.13
CA ASN A 315 -5.63 6.65 27.69
C ASN A 315 -4.51 6.95 26.67
N ALA A 316 -3.30 6.42 26.90
CA ALA A 316 -2.19 6.57 25.96
C ALA A 316 -2.48 5.89 24.61
N LEU A 317 -3.08 4.71 24.59
CA LEU A 317 -3.48 4.00 23.38
C LEU A 317 -4.50 4.79 22.57
N VAL A 318 -5.53 5.34 23.22
CA VAL A 318 -6.55 6.15 22.54
C VAL A 318 -5.93 7.41 21.92
N LEU A 319 -5.06 8.11 22.65
CA LEU A 319 -4.40 9.31 22.15
C LEU A 319 -3.41 8.99 21.02
N ALA A 320 -2.62 7.92 21.17
CA ALA A 320 -1.66 7.48 20.17
C ALA A 320 -2.35 7.06 18.87
N HIS A 321 -3.40 6.25 18.94
CA HIS A 321 -4.18 5.86 17.76
C HIS A 321 -4.87 7.08 17.12
N TRP A 322 -5.29 8.07 17.92
CA TRP A 322 -5.93 9.29 17.42
C TRP A 322 -4.95 10.23 16.71
N GLU A 323 -3.69 10.25 17.10
CA GLU A 323 -2.69 11.09 16.45
C GLU A 323 -1.95 10.38 15.30
N ALA A 324 -1.80 9.06 15.37
CA ALA A 324 -1.05 8.29 14.39
C ALA A 324 -1.70 8.32 12.99
N GLN A 325 -0.90 8.44 11.94
CA GLN A 325 -1.31 8.51 10.53
C GLN A 325 -2.29 7.39 10.16
N PRO A 326 -3.53 7.72 9.78
CA PRO A 326 -4.54 6.73 9.45
C PRO A 326 -4.66 6.56 7.93
N TYR A 327 -5.18 5.41 7.52
CA TYR A 327 -5.56 5.15 6.13
C TYR A 327 -6.93 4.45 6.07
N LYS A 328 -7.62 4.62 4.93
CA LYS A 328 -8.93 4.03 4.63
C LYS A 328 -9.92 4.15 5.79
N ASN A 329 -10.35 5.37 6.09
CA ASN A 329 -11.29 5.66 7.19
C ASN A 329 -10.82 5.12 8.55
N GLU A 330 -9.52 5.22 8.82
CA GLU A 330 -8.91 4.77 10.09
C GLU A 330 -9.08 3.26 10.33
N GLN A 331 -9.10 2.45 9.28
CA GLN A 331 -8.99 0.98 9.37
C GLN A 331 -7.53 0.52 9.51
N TYR A 332 -6.60 1.31 8.98
CA TYR A 332 -5.17 1.06 9.02
C TYR A 332 -4.46 2.26 9.63
N THR A 333 -3.33 1.99 10.29
CA THR A 333 -2.51 3.00 10.96
C THR A 333 -1.05 2.78 10.60
N ASP A 334 -0.29 3.85 10.37
CA ASP A 334 1.18 3.79 10.24
C ASP A 334 1.77 3.24 11.54
N LEU A 335 2.53 2.15 11.42
CA LEU A 335 3.00 1.41 12.59
C LEU A 335 4.12 2.14 13.33
N TYR A 336 4.99 2.86 12.61
CA TYR A 336 6.08 3.62 13.22
C TYR A 336 5.52 4.83 13.96
N ASP A 337 4.67 5.62 13.30
CA ASP A 337 4.03 6.80 13.88
C ASP A 337 3.19 6.42 15.10
N PHE A 338 2.42 5.32 15.03
CA PHE A 338 1.72 4.79 16.21
C PHE A 338 2.66 4.49 17.38
N CYS A 339 3.78 3.81 17.13
CA CYS A 339 4.77 3.51 18.17
C CYS A 339 5.40 4.78 18.72
N GLU A 340 5.68 5.78 17.88
CA GLU A 340 6.23 7.08 18.28
C GLU A 340 5.24 7.84 19.18
N ARG A 341 3.96 7.94 18.78
CA ARG A 341 2.89 8.58 19.56
C ARG A 341 2.62 7.83 20.86
N LEU A 342 2.62 6.50 20.85
CA LEU A 342 2.42 5.70 22.06
C LEU A 342 3.58 5.87 23.05
N LYS A 343 4.82 5.92 22.55
CA LYS A 343 6.01 6.20 23.36
C LYS A 343 5.97 7.60 23.98
N PHE A 344 5.36 8.57 23.30
CA PHE A 344 5.17 9.93 23.79
C PHE A 344 4.12 10.00 24.92
N TYR A 345 2.97 9.33 24.75
CA TYR A 345 1.87 9.40 25.72
C TYR A 345 1.98 8.44 26.91
N CYS A 346 2.67 7.32 26.75
CA CYS A 346 2.74 6.27 27.77
C CYS A 346 3.99 6.43 28.65
N GLY A 347 3.82 6.52 29.97
CA GLY A 347 4.94 6.55 30.92
C GLY A 347 5.50 5.17 31.28
N LEU A 348 4.84 4.09 30.87
CA LEU A 348 5.26 2.72 31.16
C LEU A 348 6.51 2.34 30.35
N TYR A 349 7.61 2.11 31.06
CA TYR A 349 8.92 1.82 30.46
C TYR A 349 8.89 0.62 29.50
N ASP A 350 8.24 -0.49 29.86
CA ASP A 350 8.20 -1.68 29.00
C ASP A 350 7.45 -1.41 27.69
N VAL A 351 6.38 -0.59 27.71
CA VAL A 351 5.62 -0.21 26.52
C VAL A 351 6.46 0.69 25.62
N ARG A 352 7.10 1.73 26.19
CA ARG A 352 8.01 2.62 25.46
C ARG A 352 9.14 1.85 24.77
N ARG A 353 9.72 0.88 25.49
CA ARG A 353 10.78 0.00 24.96
C ARG A 353 10.26 -0.90 23.84
N ALA A 354 9.09 -1.50 23.97
CA ALA A 354 8.51 -2.33 22.92
C ALA A 354 8.18 -1.52 21.65
N CYS A 355 7.68 -0.30 21.80
CA CYS A 355 7.49 0.64 20.68
C CYS A 355 8.83 0.96 19.99
N GLN A 356 9.88 1.22 20.76
CA GLN A 356 11.22 1.48 20.21
C GLN A 356 11.75 0.28 19.41
N ASN A 357 11.48 -0.96 19.84
CA ASN A 357 11.89 -2.15 19.08
C ASN A 357 11.22 -2.21 17.71
N VAL A 358 9.92 -1.90 17.62
CA VAL A 358 9.21 -1.82 16.34
C VAL A 358 9.81 -0.73 15.47
N MET A 359 10.03 0.47 16.02
CA MET A 359 10.67 1.59 15.30
C MET A 359 12.07 1.23 14.79
N ASN A 360 12.89 0.53 15.59
CA ASN A 360 14.23 0.09 15.23
C ASN A 360 14.21 -0.92 14.08
N VAL A 361 13.22 -1.83 14.03
CA VAL A 361 13.11 -2.79 12.93
C VAL A 361 12.64 -2.10 11.65
N ILE A 362 11.70 -1.16 11.75
CA ILE A 362 11.19 -0.40 10.60
C ILE A 362 12.30 0.46 9.98
N SER A 363 12.94 1.32 10.78
CA SER A 363 13.90 2.33 10.30
C SER A 363 15.34 1.82 10.24
N GLY A 364 15.67 0.83 11.05
CA GLY A 364 17.04 0.35 11.29
C GLY A 364 17.59 0.87 12.61
N SER A 365 18.17 -0.04 13.40
CA SER A 365 18.74 0.25 14.73
C SER A 365 19.85 1.32 14.78
N GLU A 366 20.39 1.76 13.64
CA GLU A 366 21.43 2.79 13.60
C GLU A 366 20.88 4.22 13.59
N TYR A 367 19.58 4.40 13.34
CA TYR A 367 18.94 5.72 13.20
C TYR A 367 18.31 6.21 14.50
N GLU A 368 18.26 5.37 15.53
CA GLU A 368 17.49 5.61 16.75
C GLU A 368 18.42 5.83 17.97
N GLU A 369 18.23 6.93 18.70
CA GLU A 369 19.10 7.30 19.83
C GLU A 369 19.06 6.29 20.97
N GLU A 370 17.87 5.72 21.23
CA GLU A 370 17.64 4.69 22.25
C GLU A 370 17.83 3.25 21.71
N ALA A 371 18.36 3.09 20.49
CA ALA A 371 18.45 1.80 19.81
C ALA A 371 19.17 0.75 20.64
N MET A 372 20.34 1.08 21.20
CA MET A 372 21.23 0.10 21.84
C MET A 372 20.61 -0.56 23.08
N GLU A 373 19.79 0.16 23.85
CA GLU A 373 19.16 -0.39 25.06
C GLU A 373 17.95 -1.28 24.70
N ALA A 374 17.12 -0.81 23.77
CA ALA A 374 15.97 -1.54 23.26
C ALA A 374 16.40 -2.83 22.54
N ASP A 375 17.45 -2.74 21.72
CA ASP A 375 18.07 -3.82 20.96
C ASP A 375 18.49 -5.01 21.85
N ASN A 376 19.19 -4.75 22.95
CA ASN A 376 19.65 -5.81 23.86
C ASN A 376 18.48 -6.56 24.53
N ALA A 377 17.43 -5.84 24.93
CA ALA A 377 16.26 -6.43 25.58
C ALA A 377 15.38 -7.21 24.59
N PHE A 378 15.19 -6.67 23.38
CA PHE A 378 14.51 -7.39 22.31
C PHE A 378 15.26 -8.67 21.97
N SER A 379 16.57 -8.57 21.76
CA SER A 379 17.44 -9.71 21.52
C SER A 379 17.34 -10.80 22.60
N ALA A 380 17.17 -10.41 23.87
CA ALA A 380 16.94 -11.38 24.96
C ALA A 380 15.57 -12.08 24.88
N LEU A 381 14.55 -11.41 24.34
CA LEU A 381 13.19 -11.92 24.18
C LEU A 381 13.04 -12.81 22.93
N VAL A 382 13.60 -12.39 21.78
CA VAL A 382 13.59 -13.17 20.53
C VAL A 382 14.75 -14.17 20.41
N GLY A 383 15.74 -14.08 21.30
CA GLY A 383 16.87 -15.01 21.40
C GLY A 383 18.15 -14.50 20.74
N VAL A 384 19.21 -14.32 21.56
CA VAL A 384 20.60 -14.25 21.08
C VAL A 384 21.14 -15.67 21.02
N LYS A 385 21.64 -16.11 19.86
CA LYS A 385 22.42 -17.36 19.64
C LYS A 385 22.36 -18.35 20.83
N GLY A 386 21.27 -19.13 20.93
CA GLY A 386 21.14 -20.06 22.05
C GLY A 386 19.75 -20.63 22.23
N GLN A 387 19.45 -21.67 21.44
CA GLN A 387 18.49 -22.74 21.72
C GLN A 387 17.18 -22.37 22.47
N THR A 388 16.14 -22.05 21.70
CA THR A 388 14.83 -22.68 21.91
C THR A 388 14.49 -23.45 20.64
N LYS A 389 14.02 -24.70 20.76
CA LYS A 389 13.91 -25.66 19.64
C LYS A 389 12.94 -25.25 18.52
N ASP A 390 12.19 -24.17 18.70
CA ASP A 390 11.09 -23.78 17.80
C ASP A 390 11.15 -22.31 17.31
N ASN A 391 12.25 -21.57 17.52
CA ASN A 391 12.35 -20.18 17.02
C ASN A 391 13.51 -20.01 16.00
N PRO A 392 13.23 -19.82 14.69
CA PRO A 392 14.26 -19.82 13.65
C PRO A 392 15.08 -18.51 13.54
N ILE A 393 14.70 -17.43 14.22
CA ILE A 393 15.31 -16.11 14.01
C ILE A 393 16.35 -15.84 15.09
N SER A 394 17.61 -16.02 14.70
CA SER A 394 18.76 -15.73 15.56
C SER A 394 19.79 -14.94 14.77
N ASN A 395 19.69 -13.61 14.70
CA ASN A 395 20.80 -12.70 14.35
C ASN A 395 20.42 -11.23 14.57
N PHE A 396 20.10 -10.83 15.80
CA PHE A 396 20.03 -9.41 16.15
C PHE A 396 21.44 -8.82 16.32
N GLN A 397 21.94 -8.23 15.24
CA GLN A 397 23.06 -7.28 15.18
C GLN A 397 22.58 -6.12 14.32
N LYS A 398 23.07 -4.89 14.55
CA LYS A 398 22.81 -3.68 13.74
C LYS A 398 22.04 -3.98 12.45
N MET A 399 20.72 -3.92 12.53
CA MET A 399 19.86 -4.40 11.43
C MET A 399 19.67 -3.29 10.42
N PRO A 400 19.78 -3.59 9.11
CA PRO A 400 19.23 -2.71 8.09
C PRO A 400 17.71 -2.61 8.33
N GLY A 401 17.14 -1.40 8.24
CA GLY A 401 15.71 -1.21 8.42
C GLY A 401 14.89 -2.00 7.40
N PHE A 402 13.73 -2.50 7.83
CA PHE A 402 12.71 -3.08 6.95
C PHE A 402 12.31 -2.08 5.85
N ILE A 403 12.26 -0.79 6.15
CA ILE A 403 12.00 0.25 5.16
C ILE A 403 13.32 0.68 4.50
N LEU A 404 13.48 0.33 3.23
CA LEU A 404 14.61 0.78 2.41
C LEU A 404 14.48 2.26 2.04
N LYS A 405 13.25 2.69 1.78
CA LYS A 405 12.87 4.08 1.49
C LYS A 405 11.37 4.22 1.70
N SER A 406 10.96 5.22 2.47
CA SER A 406 9.61 5.77 2.46
C SER A 406 9.69 7.19 1.92
N CYS A 407 8.75 7.57 1.07
CA CYS A 407 8.55 8.96 0.70
C CYS A 407 7.07 9.27 0.58
N TYR A 408 6.77 10.55 0.74
CA TYR A 408 5.43 11.09 0.59
C TYR A 408 5.47 12.48 -0.07
N SER A 409 4.31 12.89 -0.57
CA SER A 409 4.04 14.26 -1.02
C SER A 409 2.61 14.60 -0.68
N GLY A 410 2.39 15.70 0.05
CA GLY A 410 1.07 16.20 0.40
C GLY A 410 0.68 16.02 1.87
N LEU A 411 -0.33 16.79 2.29
CA LEU A 411 -0.63 17.04 3.70
C LEU A 411 -1.27 15.85 4.43
N THR A 412 -1.92 14.95 3.69
CA THR A 412 -2.75 13.88 4.27
C THR A 412 -1.97 12.61 4.60
N VAL A 413 -0.66 12.57 4.27
CA VAL A 413 0.23 11.39 4.36
C VAL A 413 1.63 11.79 4.86
N GLN A 414 1.73 12.92 5.55
CA GLN A 414 3.04 13.47 5.95
C GLN A 414 3.74 12.67 7.05
N TYR A 415 2.99 11.81 7.73
CA TYR A 415 3.47 10.92 8.78
C TYR A 415 3.51 9.46 8.30
N SER A 416 3.68 9.25 6.99
CA SER A 416 3.92 7.94 6.38
C SER A 416 5.40 7.55 6.47
N PHE A 417 5.71 6.60 7.32
CA PHE A 417 7.04 6.05 7.58
C PHE A 417 7.33 4.76 6.81
N GLY A 418 6.35 4.27 6.06
CA GLY A 418 6.53 3.29 5.00
C GLY A 418 5.79 1.98 5.22
N VAL A 419 5.18 1.73 6.38
CA VAL A 419 4.40 0.51 6.58
C VAL A 419 3.26 0.71 7.59
N SER A 420 2.08 0.28 7.18
CA SER A 420 0.87 0.31 8.01
C SER A 420 0.54 -1.06 8.60
N ILE A 421 -0.39 -1.08 9.53
CA ILE A 421 -0.96 -2.29 10.16
C ILE A 421 -2.49 -2.14 10.26
N TYR A 422 -3.23 -3.25 10.18
CA TYR A 422 -4.66 -3.23 10.46
C TYR A 422 -4.92 -2.92 11.92
N PHE A 423 -5.49 -1.75 12.17
CA PHE A 423 -5.80 -1.27 13.50
C PHE A 423 -7.02 -0.35 13.43
N PRO A 424 -8.24 -0.90 13.32
CA PRO A 424 -9.44 -0.09 13.16
C PRO A 424 -9.88 0.52 14.50
N TRP A 425 -10.63 1.63 14.44
CA TRP A 425 -11.22 2.27 15.64
C TRP A 425 -12.37 1.52 16.27
N ALA A 426 -13.05 0.70 15.48
CA ALA A 426 -14.25 -0.01 15.90
C ALA A 426 -14.12 -1.51 15.62
N GLU A 427 -14.69 -2.28 16.53
CA GLU A 427 -14.85 -3.71 16.36
C GLU A 427 -15.92 -3.97 15.28
N GLU A 428 -15.49 -4.46 14.12
CA GLU A 428 -16.36 -5.03 13.10
C GLU A 428 -16.20 -6.56 13.11
N PRO A 429 -17.20 -7.31 13.64
CA PRO A 429 -17.10 -8.77 13.81
C PRO A 429 -16.71 -9.51 12.52
N ALA A 430 -17.35 -9.20 11.39
CA ALA A 430 -17.05 -9.83 10.11
C ALA A 430 -15.60 -9.58 9.66
N ALA A 431 -15.14 -8.33 9.72
CA ALA A 431 -13.78 -7.95 9.35
C ALA A 431 -12.72 -8.58 10.28
N LEU A 432 -12.98 -8.66 11.58
CA LEU A 432 -12.08 -9.37 12.51
C LEU A 432 -12.07 -10.88 12.28
N GLY A 433 -13.22 -11.45 11.92
CA GLY A 433 -13.37 -12.85 11.53
C GLY A 433 -12.61 -13.21 10.26
N GLU A 434 -12.45 -12.26 9.33
CA GLU A 434 -11.57 -12.39 8.17
C GLU A 434 -10.10 -12.20 8.56
N TYR A 435 -9.79 -11.13 9.32
CA TYR A 435 -8.43 -10.77 9.73
C TYR A 435 -7.72 -11.88 10.50
N GLN A 436 -8.43 -12.57 11.41
CA GLN A 436 -7.85 -13.66 12.21
C GLN A 436 -7.27 -14.80 11.36
N ASN A 437 -7.70 -14.96 10.11
CA ASN A 437 -7.19 -15.99 9.20
C ASN A 437 -5.91 -15.57 8.46
N VAL A 438 -5.49 -14.31 8.60
CA VAL A 438 -4.22 -13.82 8.05
C VAL A 438 -3.09 -14.32 8.95
N TYR A 439 -2.13 -15.07 8.40
CA TYR A 439 -1.03 -15.68 9.18
C TYR A 439 -0.29 -14.70 10.10
N PHE A 440 -0.15 -13.44 9.68
CA PHE A 440 0.43 -12.40 10.52
C PHE A 440 -0.38 -12.15 11.79
N ALA A 441 -1.71 -12.06 11.71
CA ALA A 441 -2.58 -11.73 12.83
C ALA A 441 -2.46 -12.75 13.97
N GLU A 442 -2.39 -14.03 13.61
CA GLU A 442 -2.16 -15.15 14.53
C GLU A 442 -0.74 -15.11 15.11
N ASN A 443 0.29 -15.09 14.26
CA ASN A 443 1.69 -15.20 14.69
C ASN A 443 2.16 -14.00 15.51
N SER A 444 1.62 -12.81 15.25
CA SER A 444 1.98 -11.58 15.96
C SER A 444 1.17 -11.34 17.23
N ARG A 445 0.16 -12.18 17.54
CA ARG A 445 -0.81 -11.92 18.63
C ARG A 445 -1.54 -10.58 18.50
N TRP A 446 -1.46 -9.93 17.34
CA TRP A 446 -2.09 -8.64 17.12
C TRP A 446 -3.61 -8.74 17.21
N ILE A 447 -4.20 -9.85 16.76
CA ILE A 447 -5.64 -10.11 16.94
C ILE A 447 -6.06 -10.20 18.42
N GLU A 448 -5.23 -10.81 19.29
CA GLU A 448 -5.48 -10.85 20.74
C GLU A 448 -5.48 -9.42 21.30
N PHE A 449 -4.47 -8.63 20.92
CA PHE A 449 -4.36 -7.23 21.30
C PHE A 449 -5.57 -6.42 20.83
N LEU A 450 -6.00 -6.55 19.57
CA LEU A 450 -7.16 -5.83 19.03
C LEU A 450 -8.43 -6.11 19.85
N ARG A 451 -8.69 -7.37 20.20
CA ARG A 451 -9.83 -7.75 21.04
C ARG A 451 -9.76 -7.11 22.43
N ALA A 452 -8.59 -7.13 23.07
CA ALA A 452 -8.37 -6.47 24.36
C ALA A 452 -8.51 -4.94 24.26
N TYR A 453 -7.98 -4.34 23.20
CA TYR A 453 -8.08 -2.92 22.89
C TYR A 453 -9.55 -2.47 22.75
N PHE A 454 -10.35 -3.18 21.96
CA PHE A 454 -11.78 -2.85 21.81
C PHE A 454 -12.51 -2.95 23.13
N LYS A 455 -12.29 -4.03 23.89
CA LYS A 455 -12.90 -4.18 25.21
C LYS A 455 -12.53 -3.04 26.17
N ALA A 456 -11.27 -2.63 26.18
CA ALA A 456 -10.76 -1.59 27.07
C ALA A 456 -11.19 -0.17 26.67
N THR A 457 -11.36 0.10 25.37
CA THR A 457 -11.64 1.46 24.85
C THR A 457 -13.10 1.69 24.48
N LYS A 458 -13.91 0.63 24.38
CA LYS A 458 -15.34 0.71 24.06
C LYS A 458 -16.08 1.48 25.15
N ARG A 459 -16.72 2.57 24.73
CA ARG A 459 -17.53 3.41 25.62
C ARG A 459 -18.87 2.74 25.91
N ASN A 460 -19.40 3.00 27.10
CA ASN A 460 -20.76 2.62 27.45
C ASN A 460 -21.77 3.22 26.45
N VAL A 461 -22.73 2.40 26.02
CA VAL A 461 -23.81 2.82 25.14
C VAL A 461 -24.55 3.99 25.80
N ARG A 462 -24.76 5.07 25.05
CA ARG A 462 -25.55 6.21 25.53
C ARG A 462 -26.98 5.71 25.82
N PRO A 463 -27.54 5.98 27.02
CA PRO A 463 -28.92 5.63 27.29
C PRO A 463 -29.83 6.39 26.30
N GLY A 464 -30.54 5.64 25.45
CA GLY A 464 -31.53 6.21 24.54
C GLY A 464 -32.73 6.76 25.32
N ARG A 465 -33.43 7.76 24.78
CA ARG A 465 -34.64 8.35 25.41
C ARG A 465 -35.71 7.31 25.79
N ASN A 466 -35.74 6.15 25.11
CA ASN A 466 -36.69 5.07 25.34
C ASN A 466 -36.14 3.87 26.14
N MET A 467 -34.87 3.88 26.55
CA MET A 467 -34.33 2.81 27.42
C MET A 467 -34.72 2.94 28.89
N LEU A 468 -35.43 4.02 29.27
CA LEU A 468 -36.01 4.19 30.60
C LEU A 468 -37.16 3.22 30.93
N ALA A 469 -37.52 2.32 30.01
CA ALA A 469 -38.64 1.40 30.20
C ALA A 469 -38.25 -0.06 29.98
N GLY A 470 -37.21 -0.59 30.67
CA GLY A 470 -37.06 -2.04 30.92
C GLY A 470 -37.18 -2.99 29.70
N ARG A 471 -36.85 -2.54 28.49
CA ARG A 471 -37.05 -3.24 27.22
C ARG A 471 -35.68 -3.53 26.56
N PRO A 472 -34.93 -4.53 27.05
CA PRO A 472 -33.63 -4.91 26.51
C PRO A 472 -33.72 -5.44 25.06
N ASP A 473 -34.92 -5.80 24.59
CA ASP A 473 -35.23 -6.19 23.20
C ASP A 473 -35.00 -5.08 22.17
N LEU A 474 -34.82 -3.82 22.60
CA LEU A 474 -34.51 -2.69 21.72
C LEU A 474 -33.01 -2.41 21.57
N LEU A 475 -32.14 -3.10 22.34
CA LEU A 475 -30.70 -3.13 22.04
C LEU A 475 -30.50 -3.92 20.76
N ARG A 476 -30.15 -3.23 19.68
CA ARG A 476 -29.65 -3.88 18.47
C ARG A 476 -28.19 -4.24 18.72
N SER A 477 -27.91 -5.53 18.92
CA SER A 477 -26.58 -6.08 18.67
C SER A 477 -26.38 -6.18 17.17
N PHE A 478 -25.16 -5.87 16.74
CA PHE A 478 -24.75 -6.08 15.37
C PHE A 478 -23.97 -7.40 15.35
N ASP A 479 -24.61 -8.46 14.84
CA ASP A 479 -23.98 -9.78 14.68
C ASP A 479 -23.25 -9.87 13.33
N GLU A 480 -22.41 -10.91 13.16
CA GLU A 480 -21.63 -11.16 11.93
C GLU A 480 -22.50 -11.13 10.66
N GLU A 481 -23.74 -11.62 10.71
CA GLU A 481 -24.66 -11.63 9.56
C GLU A 481 -25.21 -10.24 9.17
N VAL A 482 -25.07 -9.21 10.02
CA VAL A 482 -25.66 -7.87 9.84
C VAL A 482 -24.60 -6.78 9.65
N THR A 483 -23.32 -7.07 9.91
CA THR A 483 -22.26 -6.06 10.08
C THR A 483 -21.42 -5.71 8.86
N GLY A 484 -21.34 -6.58 7.85
CA GLY A 484 -20.33 -6.50 6.78
C GLY A 484 -20.30 -5.22 5.92
N GLU A 485 -21.26 -4.32 6.08
CA GLU A 485 -21.34 -3.04 5.34
C GLU A 485 -21.42 -1.79 6.23
N LEU A 486 -21.43 -1.91 7.57
CA LEU A 486 -21.70 -0.77 8.46
C LEU A 486 -20.54 0.23 8.56
N PHE A 487 -19.30 -0.22 8.36
CA PHE A 487 -18.09 0.62 8.42
C PHE A 487 -17.30 0.60 7.11
N ASN A 488 -17.78 -0.14 6.11
CA ASN A 488 -17.23 -0.20 4.76
C ASN A 488 -17.71 1.01 3.95
N VAL A 489 -17.23 2.22 4.29
CA VAL A 489 -17.42 3.40 3.44
C VAL A 489 -16.40 3.34 2.29
N ALA A 490 -16.64 2.41 1.35
CA ALA A 490 -16.45 2.55 -0.10
C ALA A 490 -16.50 1.15 -0.77
N SER A 491 -17.63 0.83 -1.41
CA SER A 491 -17.64 0.30 -2.79
C SER A 491 -19.04 0.04 -3.35
N ASN A 492 -20.12 -0.04 -2.56
CA ASN A 492 -21.46 -0.32 -3.13
C ASN A 492 -22.66 0.53 -2.69
N SER A 493 -22.50 1.52 -1.81
CA SER A 493 -23.53 2.56 -1.63
C SER A 493 -22.98 3.76 -0.86
N GLY A 494 -22.97 4.93 -1.50
CA GLY A 494 -22.51 6.16 -0.86
C GLY A 494 -23.42 6.57 0.31
N PRO A 495 -22.87 7.10 1.43
CA PRO A 495 -23.68 7.74 2.45
C PRO A 495 -24.24 9.05 1.90
N VAL A 496 -25.57 9.14 1.80
CA VAL A 496 -26.26 10.41 1.54
C VAL A 496 -26.17 11.28 2.78
N PHE A 497 -25.21 12.22 2.81
CA PHE A 497 -25.32 13.44 3.60
C PHE A 497 -24.93 14.67 2.77
N PRO A 498 -25.64 15.79 2.92
CA PRO A 498 -25.85 16.76 1.86
C PRO A 498 -24.65 17.71 1.75
N SER A 499 -23.81 17.53 0.74
CA SER A 499 -22.95 18.60 0.24
C SER A 499 -23.64 19.32 -0.93
N ASN A 500 -23.48 20.64 -0.94
CA ASN A 500 -24.36 21.61 -1.59
C ASN A 500 -24.61 21.43 -3.10
N ARG A 501 -25.87 21.68 -3.45
CA ARG A 501 -26.40 22.31 -4.68
C ARG A 501 -25.33 23.03 -5.54
N ASN A 502 -24.90 22.38 -6.62
CA ASN A 502 -24.93 22.92 -7.99
C ASN A 502 -24.41 21.88 -9.00
N GLY A 503 -25.26 20.90 -9.29
CA GLY A 503 -25.21 20.10 -10.50
C GLY A 503 -26.64 19.98 -11.02
N SER A 504 -27.15 21.04 -11.62
CA SER A 504 -28.52 21.06 -12.14
C SER A 504 -28.77 19.89 -13.08
N VAL A 505 -29.89 19.21 -12.87
CA VAL A 505 -30.48 18.24 -13.77
C VAL A 505 -30.65 18.87 -15.15
N ASN A 506 -29.90 18.42 -16.16
CA ASN A 506 -30.20 18.78 -17.54
C ASN A 506 -31.41 17.98 -18.03
N LYS A 507 -32.35 18.72 -18.63
CA LYS A 507 -33.74 18.42 -18.99
C LYS A 507 -34.02 17.27 -19.97
N ASN A 508 -33.12 16.30 -20.17
CA ASN A 508 -33.24 15.31 -21.27
C ASN A 508 -33.24 13.82 -20.86
N GLY A 509 -33.68 13.46 -19.65
CA GLY A 509 -34.12 12.09 -19.35
C GLY A 509 -33.13 10.94 -19.62
N SER A 510 -31.83 11.20 -19.71
CA SER A 510 -30.80 10.17 -19.80
C SER A 510 -30.34 9.76 -18.41
N VAL A 511 -30.43 8.47 -18.09
CA VAL A 511 -29.83 7.89 -16.88
C VAL A 511 -28.33 8.18 -16.91
N ASN A 512 -27.84 8.73 -15.80
CA ASN A 512 -26.45 9.12 -15.61
C ASN A 512 -25.57 7.85 -15.65
N LYS A 513 -24.96 7.51 -16.80
CA LYS A 513 -23.90 6.49 -16.88
C LYS A 513 -22.55 6.98 -16.35
N ASN A 514 -22.44 8.27 -16.05
CA ASN A 514 -21.23 8.92 -15.52
C ASN A 514 -21.48 9.61 -14.18
N GLY A 515 -22.47 9.16 -13.40
CA GLY A 515 -22.60 9.56 -12.00
C GLY A 515 -21.42 8.96 -11.24
N SER A 516 -20.32 9.70 -11.17
CA SER A 516 -19.05 9.25 -10.61
C SER A 516 -19.24 8.84 -9.15
N VAL A 517 -19.30 7.53 -8.89
CA VAL A 517 -19.25 6.95 -7.55
C VAL A 517 -17.86 7.17 -6.90
N ASN A 518 -16.86 7.61 -7.70
CA ASN A 518 -15.45 7.67 -7.30
C ASN A 518 -14.85 9.08 -7.27
N LYS A 519 -15.66 10.14 -7.13
CA LYS A 519 -15.10 11.46 -6.80
C LYS A 519 -14.68 11.62 -5.35
N ASP A 520 -14.97 10.60 -4.53
CA ASP A 520 -14.67 10.56 -3.11
C ASP A 520 -13.60 9.51 -2.78
N LEU A 521 -12.63 9.25 -3.66
CA LEU A 521 -11.44 8.46 -3.31
C LEU A 521 -10.28 9.40 -3.01
N GLY A 522 -10.05 9.63 -1.73
CA GLY A 522 -8.93 10.40 -1.24
C GLY A 522 -8.61 9.99 0.19
N ASN A 523 -7.39 10.29 0.63
CA ASN A 523 -7.01 10.22 2.03
C ASN A 523 -7.76 11.33 2.78
N PHE A 524 -9.03 11.10 3.11
CA PHE A 524 -9.81 12.06 3.86
C PHE A 524 -9.19 12.20 5.24
N ILE A 525 -8.92 13.45 5.61
CA ILE A 525 -8.58 13.81 6.97
C ILE A 525 -9.77 13.39 7.82
N GLY A 526 -9.57 12.37 8.67
CA GLY A 526 -10.58 11.91 9.63
C GLY A 526 -11.14 13.10 10.43
N SER A 527 -12.41 13.01 10.82
CA SER A 527 -13.27 14.14 11.25
C SER A 527 -12.78 14.99 12.46
N MET A 528 -11.59 14.76 13.00
CA MET A 528 -11.06 15.47 14.16
C MET A 528 -9.57 15.88 14.07
N ARG A 529 -8.93 15.82 12.90
CA ARG A 529 -7.51 16.21 12.76
C ARG A 529 -7.33 17.56 12.07
N ASN A 530 -6.47 18.41 12.62
CA ASN A 530 -5.99 19.63 11.98
C ASN A 530 -4.54 19.38 11.51
N PRO A 531 -4.33 18.77 10.32
CA PRO A 531 -2.99 18.42 9.89
C PRO A 531 -2.11 19.66 9.78
N PRO A 532 -0.80 19.55 10.05
CA PRO A 532 0.15 20.61 9.74
C PRO A 532 -0.02 21.07 8.30
N ILE A 533 -0.01 22.38 8.09
CA ILE A 533 0.04 23.01 6.75
C ILE A 533 1.48 23.20 6.26
N GLU A 534 2.44 23.04 7.18
CA GLU A 534 3.87 23.04 6.93
C GLU A 534 4.36 21.59 7.05
N PHE A 535 5.13 21.13 6.07
CA PHE A 535 5.70 19.78 6.03
C PHE A 535 7.00 19.83 5.25
N ASP A 536 7.93 18.93 5.59
CA ASP A 536 9.19 18.79 4.88
C ASP A 536 9.01 17.77 3.75
N GLU A 537 9.21 18.22 2.51
CA GLU A 537 9.10 17.31 1.37
C GLU A 537 10.18 16.23 1.43
N CYS A 538 9.82 14.98 1.08
CA CYS A 538 10.79 13.89 1.04
C CYS A 538 11.95 14.26 0.10
N VAL A 539 13.16 14.45 0.66
CA VAL A 539 14.34 14.72 -0.17
C VAL A 539 14.79 13.40 -0.80
N CYS A 540 14.44 13.22 -2.06
CA CYS A 540 14.93 12.15 -2.90
C CYS A 540 16.31 12.50 -3.45
N GLU A 541 17.34 12.48 -2.60
CA GLU A 541 18.72 12.52 -3.09
C GLU A 541 19.05 11.15 -3.71
N VAL A 542 19.08 11.09 -5.03
CA VAL A 542 19.64 9.94 -5.74
C VAL A 542 21.14 10.01 -5.53
N ASP A 543 21.72 9.03 -4.81
CA ASP A 543 23.15 8.99 -4.53
C ASP A 543 23.94 9.13 -5.86
N PRO A 544 24.73 10.21 -6.04
CA PRO A 544 25.48 10.45 -7.27
C PRO A 544 26.48 9.33 -7.59
N SER A 545 26.82 8.47 -6.62
CA SER A 545 27.71 7.33 -6.80
C SER A 545 27.15 6.24 -7.74
N SER A 546 25.85 6.28 -8.04
CA SER A 546 25.18 5.39 -9.00
C SER A 546 25.18 5.89 -10.45
N ASN A 547 25.56 7.15 -10.71
CA ASN A 547 25.61 7.71 -12.06
C ASN A 547 27.01 7.59 -12.66
N GLY A 548 27.24 6.47 -13.33
CA GLY A 548 28.30 6.32 -14.34
C GLY A 548 28.07 7.23 -15.53
N GLY A 549 28.40 8.52 -15.38
CA GLY A 549 28.77 9.45 -16.45
C GLY A 549 27.89 9.48 -17.71
N THR A 550 26.80 10.24 -17.68
CA THR A 550 26.40 11.04 -18.85
C THR A 550 26.05 12.44 -18.38
N GLN A 551 26.99 13.37 -18.55
CA GLN A 551 26.70 14.80 -18.43
C GLN A 551 25.66 15.17 -19.48
N ASP A 552 24.49 15.55 -19.00
CA ASP A 552 23.43 16.11 -19.80
C ASP A 552 23.89 17.46 -20.39
N LYS A 553 24.39 17.42 -21.63
CA LYS A 553 24.78 18.61 -22.40
C LYS A 553 23.54 19.34 -22.94
N ALA A 554 22.65 19.76 -22.03
CA ALA A 554 21.52 20.64 -22.35
C ALA A 554 21.43 21.86 -21.42
N ALA A 555 22.18 21.92 -20.32
CA ALA A 555 22.13 23.03 -19.36
C ALA A 555 23.13 24.19 -19.63
N LYS A 556 23.76 24.24 -20.81
CA LYS A 556 24.72 25.31 -21.19
C LYS A 556 24.21 26.19 -22.33
N GLN A 557 22.93 26.59 -22.30
CA GLN A 557 22.45 27.64 -23.21
C GLN A 557 21.23 28.43 -22.71
N LYS A 558 21.14 28.72 -21.40
CA LYS A 558 20.18 29.71 -20.84
C LYS A 558 20.76 30.44 -19.62
N GLY A 559 21.99 30.96 -19.76
CA GLY A 559 22.71 31.67 -18.70
C GLY A 559 23.45 32.91 -19.19
N LYS A 560 22.90 33.58 -20.22
CA LYS A 560 23.33 34.91 -20.68
C LYS A 560 22.08 35.60 -21.21
N ASP A 561 21.30 36.16 -20.29
CA ASP A 561 20.39 37.31 -20.48
C ASP A 561 19.54 37.48 -19.22
N ALA A 562 20.18 37.95 -18.15
CA ALA A 562 19.52 38.52 -16.98
C ALA A 562 20.51 39.42 -16.24
N ARG A 563 20.87 40.54 -16.87
CA ARG A 563 21.53 41.67 -16.22
C ARG A 563 20.73 42.90 -16.64
N ILE A 564 20.46 43.80 -15.69
CA ILE A 564 19.63 45.03 -15.77
C ILE A 564 18.17 44.70 -15.35
N THR A 565 17.65 45.01 -14.16
CA THR A 565 17.71 46.24 -13.36
C THR A 565 17.55 45.92 -11.87
N ALA A 566 18.42 46.48 -11.02
CA ALA A 566 18.18 46.61 -9.59
C ALA A 566 18.34 48.09 -9.23
N SER A 567 17.27 48.74 -8.77
CA SER A 567 17.34 50.05 -8.12
C SER A 567 16.51 50.07 -6.84
N SER A 568 17.24 49.99 -5.73
CA SER A 568 17.09 50.77 -4.49
C SER A 568 15.71 50.93 -3.83
N GLY A 569 15.59 50.33 -2.63
CA GLY A 569 14.74 50.80 -1.54
C GLY A 569 15.36 50.44 -0.20
N LYS A 570 16.12 51.39 0.39
CA LYS A 570 16.80 51.25 1.69
C LYS A 570 15.81 51.34 2.86
N ALA A 571 15.99 50.51 3.89
CA ALA A 571 15.65 50.87 5.27
C ALA A 571 16.80 50.47 6.19
N LYS A 572 17.40 51.46 6.87
CA LYS A 572 18.50 51.31 7.83
C LYS A 572 17.96 51.21 9.26
N SER A 573 18.62 50.38 10.05
CA SER A 573 18.58 50.31 11.52
C SER A 573 19.00 51.62 12.20
N VAL A 574 18.42 51.92 13.36
CA VAL A 574 19.10 52.63 14.46
C VAL A 574 18.64 52.08 15.82
N ALA A 575 19.60 51.69 16.64
CA ALA A 575 19.44 51.34 18.05
C ALA A 575 19.65 52.58 18.94
N THR A 576 18.95 52.66 20.09
CA THR A 576 19.45 53.41 21.25
C THR A 576 18.90 52.89 22.58
N ARG A 577 19.81 52.54 23.50
CA ARG A 577 19.61 52.30 24.94
C ARG A 577 19.65 53.62 25.72
N LYS A 578 18.79 53.81 26.74
CA LYS A 578 19.15 54.16 28.14
C LYS A 578 17.93 54.48 29.04
N SER A 579 17.72 53.60 30.03
CA SER A 579 17.47 53.85 31.48
C SER A 579 16.84 55.16 31.99
N VAL A 580 15.74 55.05 32.76
CA VAL A 580 15.52 55.76 34.06
C VAL A 580 14.60 54.92 34.98
N LYS A 581 15.03 54.70 36.24
CA LYS A 581 14.27 54.16 37.38
C LYS A 581 13.26 55.20 37.92
N ARG A 582 12.11 54.75 38.43
CA ARG A 582 11.55 55.26 39.70
C ARG A 582 10.62 54.24 40.36
N ALA A 583 10.75 54.14 41.67
CA ALA A 583 10.07 53.20 42.56
C ALA A 583 9.10 53.93 43.52
N ARG A 584 8.24 53.12 44.17
CA ARG A 584 7.35 53.36 45.35
C ARG A 584 6.01 54.07 45.03
N SER A 585 4.87 53.73 45.66
CA SER A 585 4.65 53.21 47.02
C SER A 585 3.40 52.33 47.22
N SER A 586 3.50 51.47 48.24
CA SER A 586 2.50 50.80 49.09
C SER A 586 1.07 51.37 49.18
N ARG A 587 0.08 50.49 49.20
CA ARG A 587 -0.59 50.02 50.44
C ARG A 587 -1.29 48.69 50.20
#